data_AF-A0A371QV53-F1
#
_entry.id   AF-A0A371QV53-F1
#
_cell.length_a   1.000
_cell.length_b   1.000
_cell.length_c   1.000
_cell.angle_alpha   90.00
_cell.angle_beta   90.00
_cell.angle_gamma   90.00
#
_symmetry.space_group_name_H-M   'P 1'
#
loop_
_entity.id
_entity.type
_entity.pdbx_description
1 polymer ?
#
loop_
_entity_poly.entity_id
_entity_poly.type
_entity_poly.pdbx_seq_one_letter_code
_entity_poly.pdbx_strand_id
1 'polypeptide(L)'
;MLGWVDDFEFHGPLTLEMLEVPRVLISAVVIKQSDEGFEKAVRGWTKFGTLSVVEAVYAYVLQVKRGVLGREELLHKLLWILPKSTELDILAMQRVLKLGLGITTCDLGLVVLTYTPVRDGPQPQRPVGVIYELKRGETTIYIARNNNGRVIYDGETMCVVPMSNRGDPHPLYDAYIRGFRIITEGTPSENDLCVAHKRLGLRCLSLNAR
;
A
#
# COMPACT_ATOMS: atom_id res chain seq x y z
N MET A 1 18.24 2.83 6.58
CA MET A 1 16.95 2.45 7.20
C MET A 1 16.10 1.69 6.19
N LEU A 2 15.43 0.58 6.57
CA LEU A 2 14.56 -0.19 5.67
C LEU A 2 13.13 0.36 5.62
N GLY A 3 12.68 0.92 6.75
CA GLY A 3 11.33 1.42 6.94
C GLY A 3 11.08 1.75 8.41
N TRP A 4 9.80 1.88 8.74
CA TRP A 4 9.31 2.12 10.08
C TRP A 4 8.15 1.17 10.39
N VAL A 5 7.94 0.82 11.65
CA VAL A 5 6.78 0.05 12.12
C VAL A 5 5.89 0.98 12.92
N ASP A 6 4.62 1.06 12.54
CA ASP A 6 3.60 1.82 13.24
C ASP A 6 2.55 0.87 13.81
N ASP A 7 2.94 0.16 14.86
CA ASP A 7 2.09 -0.76 15.64
C ASP A 7 2.13 -0.35 17.12
N PHE A 8 1.04 -0.61 17.85
CA PHE A 8 0.92 -0.22 19.25
C PHE A 8 1.96 -0.88 20.16
N GLU A 9 2.29 -2.14 19.90
CA GLU A 9 3.30 -2.91 20.66
C GLU A 9 4.70 -2.71 20.08
N PHE A 10 4.80 -2.46 18.77
CA PHE A 10 6.06 -2.27 18.06
C PHE A 10 6.10 -0.93 17.33
N HIS A 11 6.76 0.05 17.95
CA HIS A 11 6.97 1.37 17.33
C HIS A 11 8.45 1.66 17.16
N GLY A 12 8.94 1.69 15.92
CA GLY A 12 10.38 1.86 15.70
C GLY A 12 10.89 1.64 14.29
N PRO A 13 12.21 1.77 14.09
CA PRO A 13 12.85 1.41 12.84
C PRO A 13 12.60 -0.06 12.48
N LEU A 14 12.22 -0.30 11.24
CA LEU A 14 12.02 -1.65 10.72
C LEU A 14 13.38 -2.33 10.48
N THR A 15 13.55 -3.52 11.06
CA THR A 15 14.69 -4.41 10.79
C THR A 15 14.25 -5.63 10.00
N LEU A 16 15.20 -6.33 9.38
CA LEU A 16 14.92 -7.48 8.51
C LEU A 16 14.23 -8.62 9.27
N GLU A 17 14.72 -8.96 10.47
CA GLU A 17 14.18 -10.06 11.28
C GLU A 17 12.71 -9.87 11.66
N MET A 18 12.27 -8.61 11.80
CA MET A 18 10.89 -8.31 12.17
C MET A 18 9.89 -8.60 11.05
N LEU A 19 10.32 -8.70 9.79
CA LEU A 19 9.42 -8.96 8.65
C LEU A 19 8.77 -10.34 8.67
N GLU A 20 9.34 -11.28 9.44
CA GLU A 20 8.74 -12.60 9.63
C GLU A 20 7.63 -12.60 10.69
N VAL A 21 7.43 -11.49 11.41
CA VAL A 21 6.38 -11.31 12.41
C VAL A 21 5.12 -10.73 11.74
N PRO A 22 3.99 -11.46 11.70
CA PRO A 22 2.80 -11.06 10.94
C PRO A 22 2.32 -9.64 11.21
N ARG A 23 2.17 -9.25 12.49
CA ARG A 23 1.69 -7.92 12.89
C ARG A 23 2.63 -6.81 12.41
N VAL A 24 3.93 -7.01 12.53
CA VAL A 24 4.93 -6.05 12.06
C VAL A 24 4.89 -5.93 10.54
N LEU A 25 4.79 -7.05 9.82
CA LEU A 25 4.76 -7.03 8.35
C LEU A 25 3.58 -6.20 7.81
N ILE A 26 2.38 -6.38 8.37
CA ILE A 26 1.19 -5.68 7.88
C ILE A 26 1.13 -4.20 8.29
N SER A 27 1.81 -3.80 9.37
CA SER A 27 1.89 -2.41 9.85
C SER A 27 3.13 -1.65 9.37
N ALA A 28 4.10 -2.34 8.77
CA ALA A 28 5.34 -1.72 8.31
C ALA A 28 5.12 -0.72 7.17
N VAL A 29 5.80 0.43 7.26
CA VAL A 29 6.01 1.36 6.15
C VAL A 29 7.39 1.10 5.58
N VAL A 30 7.45 0.55 4.37
CA VAL A 30 8.71 0.19 3.69
C VAL A 30 9.11 1.31 2.75
N ILE A 31 10.33 1.82 2.89
CA ILE A 31 10.80 2.97 2.10
C ILE A 31 11.74 2.59 0.96
N LYS A 32 12.28 1.36 0.96
CA LYS A 32 13.22 0.90 -0.08
C LYS A 32 13.12 -0.60 -0.36
N GLN A 33 13.65 -1.00 -1.52
CA GLN A 33 13.84 -2.40 -1.88
C GLN A 33 14.86 -3.09 -0.96
N SER A 34 14.67 -4.40 -0.79
CA SER A 34 15.60 -5.29 -0.10
C SER A 34 15.30 -6.74 -0.49
N ASP A 35 16.25 -7.40 -1.16
CA ASP A 35 16.09 -8.80 -1.59
C ASP A 35 15.94 -9.75 -0.40
N GLU A 36 16.76 -9.57 0.63
CA GLU A 36 16.62 -10.33 1.87
C GLU A 36 15.31 -10.00 2.60
N GLY A 37 14.91 -8.72 2.59
CA GLY A 37 13.67 -8.27 3.19
C GLY A 37 12.45 -8.87 2.48
N PHE A 38 12.48 -8.96 1.16
CA PHE A 38 11.46 -9.60 0.34
C PHE A 38 11.27 -11.07 0.73
N GLU A 39 12.36 -11.85 0.82
CA GLU A 39 12.30 -13.26 1.22
C GLU A 39 11.75 -13.44 2.64
N LYS A 40 12.19 -12.62 3.60
CA LYS A 40 11.66 -12.63 4.97
C LYS A 40 10.19 -12.24 5.03
N ALA A 41 9.78 -11.19 4.31
CA ALA A 41 8.39 -10.76 4.25
C ALA A 41 7.48 -11.83 3.64
N VAL A 42 7.93 -12.54 2.61
CA VAL A 42 7.17 -13.67 2.02
C VAL A 42 7.03 -14.79 3.05
N ARG A 43 8.11 -15.18 3.74
CA ARG A 43 8.04 -16.16 4.84
C ARG A 43 7.09 -15.71 5.96
N GLY A 44 7.14 -14.44 6.36
CA GLY A 44 6.18 -13.85 7.31
C GLY A 44 4.75 -13.95 6.83
N TRP A 45 4.50 -13.61 5.56
CA TRP A 45 3.18 -13.65 4.94
C TRP A 45 2.60 -15.07 4.89
N THR A 46 3.40 -16.10 4.60
CA THR A 46 2.91 -17.51 4.59
C THR A 46 2.28 -17.96 5.92
N LYS A 47 2.58 -17.29 7.04
CA LYS A 47 2.05 -17.64 8.37
C LYS A 47 0.58 -17.27 8.56
N PHE A 48 0.03 -16.37 7.74
CA PHE A 48 -1.34 -15.87 7.88
C PHE A 48 -2.06 -15.62 6.56
N GLY A 49 -1.34 -15.52 5.44
CA GLY A 49 -1.90 -15.22 4.14
C GLY A 49 -2.55 -16.43 3.47
N THR A 50 -3.34 -16.15 2.44
CA THR A 50 -3.90 -17.18 1.58
C THR A 50 -2.78 -17.77 0.73
N LEU A 51 -2.41 -19.04 0.96
CA LEU A 51 -1.24 -19.67 0.32
C LEU A 51 -1.16 -19.44 -1.21
N SER A 52 -2.27 -19.64 -1.92
CA SER A 52 -2.33 -19.43 -3.38
C SER A 52 -2.06 -17.98 -3.82
N VAL A 53 -2.40 -17.00 -2.99
CA VAL A 53 -2.11 -15.58 -3.24
C VAL A 53 -0.63 -15.30 -2.98
N VAL A 54 -0.09 -15.82 -1.87
CA VAL A 54 1.32 -15.67 -1.50
C VAL A 54 2.23 -16.24 -2.58
N GLU A 55 1.99 -17.48 -2.99
CA GLU A 55 2.78 -18.18 -4.03
C GLU A 55 2.70 -17.45 -5.37
N ALA A 56 1.51 -17.01 -5.77
CA ALA A 56 1.32 -16.27 -7.01
C ALA A 56 2.11 -14.95 -7.00
N VAL A 57 1.98 -14.14 -5.95
CA VAL A 57 2.69 -12.86 -5.86
C VAL A 57 4.20 -13.05 -5.76
N TYR A 58 4.67 -14.05 -5.01
CA TYR A 58 6.09 -14.40 -4.96
C TYR A 58 6.63 -14.71 -6.36
N ALA A 59 5.93 -15.57 -7.10
CA ALA A 59 6.30 -15.91 -8.47
C ALA A 59 6.28 -14.69 -9.41
N TYR A 60 5.26 -13.83 -9.29
CA TYR A 60 5.16 -12.63 -10.14
C TYR A 60 6.31 -11.66 -9.89
N VAL A 61 6.67 -11.42 -8.63
CA VAL A 61 7.81 -10.56 -8.28
C VAL A 61 9.10 -11.13 -8.86
N LEU A 62 9.35 -12.43 -8.70
CA LEU A 62 10.54 -13.07 -9.28
C LEU A 62 10.57 -13.01 -10.81
N GLN A 63 9.42 -13.16 -11.46
CA GLN A 63 9.32 -13.05 -12.91
C GLN A 63 9.62 -11.62 -13.40
N VAL A 64 9.15 -10.59 -12.70
CA VAL A 64 9.51 -9.20 -13.01
C VAL A 64 11.00 -8.95 -12.81
N LYS A 65 11.58 -9.41 -11.67
CA LYS A 65 13.02 -9.28 -11.41
C LYS A 65 13.89 -9.95 -12.48
N ARG A 66 13.38 -11.01 -13.11
CA ARG A 66 14.06 -11.74 -14.20
C ARG A 66 13.75 -11.18 -15.60
N GLY A 67 12.96 -10.11 -15.70
CA GLY A 67 12.56 -9.53 -16.98
C GLY A 67 11.58 -10.38 -17.80
N VAL A 68 10.96 -11.39 -17.17
CA VAL A 68 9.93 -12.24 -17.81
C VAL A 68 8.59 -11.53 -17.89
N LEU A 69 8.31 -10.66 -16.92
CA LEU A 69 7.11 -9.80 -16.89
C LEU A 69 7.50 -8.33 -16.82
N GLY A 70 6.78 -7.49 -17.56
CA GLY A 70 6.79 -6.05 -17.37
C GLY A 70 5.79 -5.59 -16.32
N ARG A 71 5.68 -4.26 -16.16
CA ARG A 71 4.74 -3.62 -15.22
C ARG A 71 3.29 -3.85 -15.59
N GLU A 72 2.97 -3.82 -16.89
CA GLU A 72 1.60 -4.02 -17.39
C GLU A 72 1.12 -5.45 -17.16
N GLU A 73 1.97 -6.44 -17.42
CA GLU A 73 1.63 -7.85 -17.18
C GLU A 73 1.54 -8.15 -15.68
N LEU A 74 2.38 -7.53 -14.85
CA LEU A 74 2.25 -7.59 -13.40
C LEU A 74 0.89 -7.05 -12.95
N LEU A 75 0.49 -5.86 -13.44
CA LEU A 75 -0.81 -5.27 -13.13
C LEU A 75 -1.96 -6.22 -13.50
N HIS A 76 -1.97 -6.78 -14.72
CA HIS A 76 -3.00 -7.73 -15.15
C HIS A 76 -3.05 -8.98 -14.27
N LYS A 77 -1.90 -9.52 -13.87
CA LYS A 77 -1.82 -10.66 -12.96
C LYS A 77 -2.33 -10.33 -11.55
N LEU A 78 -2.03 -9.14 -11.04
CA LEU A 78 -2.54 -8.66 -9.76
C LEU A 78 -4.06 -8.46 -9.80
N LEU A 79 -4.60 -7.89 -10.88
CA LEU A 79 -6.06 -7.76 -11.06
C LEU A 79 -6.77 -9.12 -10.96
N TRP A 80 -6.14 -10.21 -11.41
CA TRP A 80 -6.72 -11.54 -11.28
C TRP A 80 -6.69 -12.13 -9.87
N ILE A 81 -5.68 -11.79 -9.05
CA ILE A 81 -5.52 -12.37 -7.71
C ILE A 81 -6.23 -11.55 -6.62
N LEU A 82 -6.39 -10.24 -6.84
CA LEU A 82 -6.96 -9.30 -5.87
C LEU A 82 -8.38 -9.69 -5.38
N PRO A 83 -9.34 -10.13 -6.22
CA PRO A 83 -10.66 -10.55 -5.75
C PRO A 83 -10.64 -11.74 -4.79
N LYS A 84 -9.60 -12.59 -4.89
CA LYS A 84 -9.38 -13.77 -4.04
C LYS A 84 -8.61 -13.45 -2.76
N SER A 85 -8.08 -12.24 -2.64
CA SER A 85 -7.25 -11.83 -1.52
C SER A 85 -8.12 -11.47 -0.30
N THR A 86 -7.59 -11.76 0.89
CA THR A 86 -8.10 -11.21 2.16
C THR A 86 -7.59 -9.78 2.37
N GLU A 87 -8.09 -9.09 3.40
CA GLU A 87 -7.56 -7.78 3.80
C GLU A 87 -6.08 -7.85 4.22
N LEU A 88 -5.70 -8.91 4.93
CA LEU A 88 -4.33 -9.14 5.36
C LEU A 88 -3.40 -9.45 4.19
N ASP A 89 -3.90 -10.19 3.19
CA ASP A 89 -3.16 -10.44 1.94
C ASP A 89 -2.87 -9.13 1.21
N ILE A 90 -3.85 -8.23 1.11
CA ILE A 90 -3.68 -6.95 0.43
C ILE A 90 -2.63 -6.10 1.16
N LEU A 91 -2.70 -6.01 2.50
CA LEU A 91 -1.72 -5.27 3.30
C LEU A 91 -0.30 -5.82 3.10
N ALA A 92 -0.10 -7.13 3.23
CA ALA A 92 1.18 -7.79 3.08
C ALA A 92 1.73 -7.67 1.65
N MET A 93 0.86 -7.83 0.64
CA MET A 93 1.20 -7.70 -0.77
C MET A 93 1.83 -6.35 -1.09
N GLN A 94 1.34 -5.23 -0.52
CA GLN A 94 1.96 -3.92 -0.77
C GLN A 94 3.40 -3.87 -0.26
N ARG A 95 3.68 -4.45 0.92
CA ARG A 95 5.03 -4.47 1.50
C ARG A 95 5.94 -5.40 0.71
N VAL A 96 5.44 -6.57 0.29
CA VAL A 96 6.18 -7.53 -0.53
C VAL A 96 6.54 -6.94 -1.90
N LEU A 97 5.59 -6.27 -2.57
CA LEU A 97 5.85 -5.54 -3.80
C LEU A 97 6.91 -4.44 -3.58
N LYS A 98 6.81 -3.67 -2.49
CA LYS A 98 7.77 -2.61 -2.20
C LYS A 98 9.17 -3.16 -1.94
N LEU A 99 9.28 -4.23 -1.16
CA LEU A 99 10.56 -4.86 -0.83
C LEU A 99 11.19 -5.50 -2.07
N GLY A 100 10.41 -6.21 -2.89
CA GLY A 100 10.92 -6.96 -4.03
C GLY A 100 11.14 -6.11 -5.29
N LEU A 101 10.30 -5.10 -5.52
CA LEU A 101 10.24 -4.32 -6.77
C LEU A 101 10.26 -2.81 -6.55
N GLY A 102 10.24 -2.31 -5.31
CA GLY A 102 10.35 -0.87 -5.02
C GLY A 102 9.08 -0.07 -5.29
N ILE A 103 8.01 -0.78 -5.64
CA ILE A 103 6.72 -0.25 -6.05
C ILE A 103 5.60 -0.85 -5.20
N THR A 104 4.45 -0.20 -5.17
CA THR A 104 3.18 -0.75 -4.70
C THR A 104 2.18 -0.78 -5.85
N THR A 105 0.94 -1.20 -5.57
CA THR A 105 -0.15 -1.15 -6.56
C THR A 105 -0.40 0.28 -7.10
N CYS A 106 -0.13 1.32 -6.31
CA CYS A 106 -0.30 2.72 -6.71
C CYS A 106 0.58 3.09 -7.90
N ASP A 107 1.81 2.61 -7.91
CA ASP A 107 2.78 2.84 -8.98
C ASP A 107 2.39 2.10 -10.27
N LEU A 108 1.62 1.01 -10.13
CA LEU A 108 1.03 0.26 -11.24
C LEU A 108 -0.31 0.85 -11.71
N GLY A 109 -0.80 1.93 -11.09
CA GLY A 109 -2.04 2.59 -11.48
C GLY A 109 -3.30 2.11 -10.75
N LEU A 110 -3.17 1.40 -9.61
CA LEU A 110 -4.28 1.01 -8.76
C LEU A 110 -4.14 1.57 -7.34
N VAL A 111 -5.21 2.13 -6.79
CA VAL A 111 -5.27 2.54 -5.38
C VAL A 111 -6.19 1.59 -4.62
N VAL A 112 -5.77 1.16 -3.44
CA VAL A 112 -6.62 0.42 -2.50
C VAL A 112 -7.20 1.41 -1.52
N LEU A 113 -8.51 1.57 -1.54
CA LEU A 113 -9.25 2.47 -0.65
C LEU A 113 -10.04 1.61 0.35
N THR A 114 -9.85 1.85 1.64
CA THR A 114 -10.49 1.04 2.70
C THR A 114 -11.46 1.87 3.51
N TYR A 115 -12.60 1.28 3.87
CA TYR A 115 -13.58 1.92 4.73
C TYR A 115 -14.07 0.93 5.78
N THR A 116 -13.94 1.30 7.04
CA THR A 116 -14.56 0.59 8.16
C THR A 116 -15.68 1.46 8.71
N PRO A 117 -16.93 0.98 8.75
CA PRO A 117 -18.06 1.71 9.29
C PRO A 117 -17.83 2.14 10.73
N VAL A 118 -18.04 3.41 11.00
CA VAL A 118 -18.09 3.96 12.36
C VAL A 118 -19.55 4.22 12.71
N ARG A 119 -19.94 3.92 13.96
CA ARG A 119 -21.31 4.12 14.44
C ARG A 119 -21.78 5.56 14.14
N ASP A 120 -22.94 5.68 13.49
CA ASP A 120 -23.56 6.94 13.07
C ASP A 120 -22.75 7.77 12.04
N GLY A 121 -21.77 7.18 11.37
CA GLY A 121 -21.01 7.81 10.29
C GLY A 121 -21.67 7.61 8.92
N PRO A 122 -21.79 8.65 8.08
CA PRO A 122 -22.21 8.46 6.70
C PRO A 122 -21.16 7.62 5.95
N GLN A 123 -21.63 6.64 5.18
CA GLN A 123 -20.75 5.85 4.33
C GLN A 123 -20.08 6.74 3.28
N PRO A 124 -18.77 6.56 3.04
CA PRO A 124 -18.08 7.22 1.95
C PRO A 124 -18.74 6.96 0.60
N GLN A 125 -18.80 8.00 -0.22
CA GLN A 125 -19.25 7.83 -1.61
C GLN A 125 -18.33 6.82 -2.28
N ARG A 126 -18.93 5.90 -3.05
CA ARG A 126 -18.17 4.93 -3.84
C ARG A 126 -17.18 5.67 -4.74
N PRO A 127 -15.87 5.36 -4.67
CA PRO A 127 -14.86 6.03 -5.47
C PRO A 127 -15.15 5.93 -6.97
N VAL A 128 -14.68 6.90 -7.74
CA VAL A 128 -14.75 6.85 -9.20
C VAL A 128 -13.72 5.84 -9.71
N GLY A 129 -14.06 5.08 -10.76
CA GLY A 129 -13.11 4.15 -11.39
C GLY A 129 -12.83 2.88 -10.57
N VAL A 130 -13.73 2.50 -9.65
CA VAL A 130 -13.70 1.22 -8.93
C VAL A 130 -13.78 0.05 -9.91
N ILE A 131 -12.81 -0.85 -9.80
CA ILE A 131 -12.71 -2.12 -10.53
C ILE A 131 -13.34 -3.23 -9.69
N TYR A 132 -12.98 -3.30 -8.39
CA TYR A 132 -13.53 -4.27 -7.44
C TYR A 132 -14.02 -3.59 -6.17
N GLU A 133 -15.13 -4.09 -5.66
CA GLU A 133 -15.64 -3.80 -4.31
C GLU A 133 -15.66 -5.11 -3.53
N LEU A 134 -14.86 -5.19 -2.47
CA LEU A 134 -14.67 -6.39 -1.67
C LEU A 134 -15.16 -6.13 -0.26
N LYS A 135 -16.18 -6.88 0.17
CA LYS A 135 -16.65 -6.87 1.56
C LYS A 135 -15.88 -7.92 2.36
N ARG A 136 -15.25 -7.52 3.46
CA ARG A 136 -14.42 -8.36 4.33
C ARG A 136 -14.72 -8.01 5.78
N GLY A 137 -15.54 -8.84 6.43
CA GLY A 137 -16.07 -8.52 7.76
C GLY A 137 -16.83 -7.20 7.73
N GLU A 138 -16.45 -6.27 8.60
CA GLU A 138 -17.01 -4.92 8.65
C GLU A 138 -16.34 -3.96 7.64
N THR A 139 -15.16 -4.30 7.12
CA THR A 139 -14.40 -3.45 6.20
C THR A 139 -14.85 -3.63 4.75
N THR A 140 -15.04 -2.51 4.06
CA THR A 140 -15.20 -2.47 2.61
C THR A 140 -13.89 -2.01 1.97
N ILE A 141 -13.40 -2.77 1.01
CA ILE A 141 -12.19 -2.47 0.26
C ILE A 141 -12.58 -2.20 -1.19
N TYR A 142 -12.24 -1.02 -1.68
CA TYR A 142 -12.36 -0.64 -3.08
C TYR A 142 -10.99 -0.69 -3.75
N ILE A 143 -10.90 -1.40 -4.86
CA ILE A 143 -9.73 -1.38 -5.73
C ILE A 143 -10.12 -0.52 -6.92
N ALA A 144 -9.52 0.67 -7.00
CA ALA A 144 -9.87 1.67 -7.99
C ALA A 144 -8.66 2.05 -8.85
N ARG A 145 -8.91 2.62 -10.03
CA ARG A 145 -7.86 3.25 -10.82
C ARG A 145 -7.26 4.42 -10.05
N ASN A 146 -5.94 4.53 -10.11
CA ASN A 146 -5.23 5.72 -9.67
C ASN A 146 -5.50 6.87 -10.63
N ASN A 147 -5.36 8.10 -10.14
CA ASN A 147 -5.57 9.29 -10.95
C ASN A 147 -4.37 9.56 -11.87
N ASN A 148 -4.57 10.47 -12.83
CA ASN A 148 -3.54 10.94 -13.76
C ASN A 148 -3.10 12.39 -13.48
N GLY A 149 -3.50 12.97 -12.35
CA GLY A 149 -3.15 14.34 -11.98
C GLY A 149 -1.72 14.47 -11.43
N ARG A 150 -1.48 15.57 -10.70
CA ARG A 150 -0.17 15.84 -10.07
C ARG A 150 0.19 14.71 -9.11
N VAL A 151 1.47 14.36 -9.10
CA VAL A 151 2.03 13.29 -8.27
C VAL A 151 2.07 13.72 -6.81
N ILE A 152 1.69 12.79 -5.94
CA ILE A 152 1.88 12.86 -4.49
C ILE A 152 2.50 11.57 -3.98
N TYR A 153 3.52 11.69 -3.15
CA TYR A 153 4.16 10.55 -2.50
C TYR A 153 3.39 10.12 -1.26
N ASP A 154 3.05 8.84 -1.19
CA ASP A 154 2.57 8.17 0.01
C ASP A 154 3.77 7.64 0.81
N GLY A 155 4.00 8.23 1.97
CA GLY A 155 5.01 7.80 2.94
C GLY A 155 4.41 7.18 4.21
N GLU A 156 3.16 6.71 4.18
CA GLU A 156 2.43 6.33 5.40
C GLU A 156 1.60 5.05 5.21
N THR A 157 0.81 4.95 4.14
CA THR A 157 -0.23 3.93 4.03
C THR A 157 0.13 2.73 3.16
N MET A 158 1.26 2.81 2.45
CA MET A 158 1.70 1.78 1.51
C MET A 158 0.64 1.48 0.43
N CYS A 159 -0.02 2.51 -0.10
CA CYS A 159 -1.12 2.44 -1.07
C CYS A 159 -2.45 1.86 -0.54
N VAL A 160 -2.60 1.66 0.76
CA VAL A 160 -3.87 1.24 1.39
C VAL A 160 -4.48 2.42 2.13
N VAL A 161 -5.18 3.26 1.38
CA VAL A 161 -5.63 4.58 1.83
C VAL A 161 -6.96 4.46 2.59
N PRO A 162 -7.00 4.86 3.87
CA PRO A 162 -8.25 4.85 4.63
C PRO A 162 -9.16 5.99 4.16
N MET A 163 -10.40 5.63 3.84
CA MET A 163 -11.48 6.52 3.48
C MET A 163 -12.21 6.98 4.75
N SER A 164 -12.57 8.25 4.80
CA SER A 164 -13.50 8.77 5.80
C SER A 164 -14.39 9.85 5.22
N ASN A 165 -15.66 9.84 5.61
CA ASN A 165 -16.62 10.91 5.36
C ASN A 165 -17.06 11.61 6.66
N ARG A 166 -16.39 11.33 7.79
CA ARG A 166 -16.65 11.93 9.10
C ARG A 166 -15.34 12.41 9.73
N GLY A 167 -15.35 13.63 10.26
CA GLY A 167 -14.13 14.27 10.76
C GLY A 167 -13.18 14.65 9.63
N ASP A 168 -11.92 14.90 9.96
CA ASP A 168 -10.90 15.22 8.97
C ASP A 168 -10.53 13.95 8.19
N PRO A 169 -10.72 13.92 6.86
CA PRO A 169 -10.33 12.77 6.05
C PRO A 169 -8.81 12.58 6.09
N HIS A 170 -8.36 11.34 5.88
CA HIS A 170 -6.95 11.07 5.73
C HIS A 170 -6.38 11.94 4.59
N PRO A 171 -5.21 12.59 4.74
CA PRO A 171 -4.69 13.51 3.74
C PRO A 171 -4.53 12.88 2.34
N LEU A 172 -4.15 11.60 2.27
CA LEU A 172 -4.12 10.86 0.99
C LEU A 172 -5.50 10.66 0.37
N TYR A 173 -6.54 10.48 1.18
CA TYR A 173 -7.90 10.32 0.65
C TYR A 173 -8.43 11.66 0.09
N ASP A 174 -8.19 12.77 0.79
CA ASP A 174 -8.50 14.12 0.27
C ASP A 174 -7.75 14.38 -1.05
N ALA A 175 -6.45 14.10 -1.09
CA ALA A 175 -5.65 14.23 -2.30
C ALA A 175 -6.19 13.35 -3.45
N TYR A 176 -6.58 12.10 -3.16
CA TYR A 176 -7.18 11.23 -4.17
C TYR A 176 -8.47 11.81 -4.75
N ILE A 177 -9.38 12.32 -3.90
CA ILE A 177 -10.63 12.94 -4.37
C ILE A 177 -10.36 14.18 -5.23
N ARG A 178 -9.31 14.94 -4.92
CA ARG A 178 -8.87 16.12 -5.68
C ARG A 178 -8.13 15.77 -6.99
N GLY A 179 -8.02 14.48 -7.33
CA GLY A 179 -7.45 14.01 -8.60
C GLY A 179 -5.92 13.83 -8.58
N PHE A 180 -5.27 13.88 -7.42
CA PHE A 180 -3.83 13.61 -7.34
C PHE A 180 -3.51 12.14 -7.59
N ARG A 181 -2.40 11.89 -8.27
CA ARG A 181 -1.86 10.55 -8.51
C ARG A 181 -0.97 10.14 -7.34
N ILE A 182 -1.37 9.09 -6.62
CA ILE A 182 -0.59 8.59 -5.48
C ILE A 182 0.53 7.69 -5.99
N ILE A 183 1.75 7.86 -5.50
CA ILE A 183 2.88 6.97 -5.80
C ILE A 183 3.62 6.58 -4.52
N THR A 184 4.33 5.47 -4.59
CA THR A 184 5.27 5.07 -3.54
C THR A 184 6.68 4.84 -4.08
N GLU A 185 6.85 4.73 -5.41
CA GLU A 185 8.12 4.50 -6.06
C GLU A 185 9.12 5.64 -5.83
N GLY A 186 10.37 5.28 -5.54
CA GLY A 186 11.45 6.24 -5.32
C GLY A 186 11.48 6.83 -3.90
N THR A 187 12.06 8.01 -3.76
CA THR A 187 12.20 8.74 -2.49
C THR A 187 11.84 10.20 -2.74
N PRO A 188 10.87 10.79 -2.02
CA PRO A 188 10.47 12.17 -2.24
C PRO A 188 11.58 13.15 -1.85
N SER A 189 11.63 14.27 -2.55
CA SER A 189 12.48 15.42 -2.29
C SER A 189 11.72 16.57 -1.61
N GLU A 190 12.45 17.62 -1.19
CA GLU A 190 11.91 18.83 -0.55
C GLU A 190 10.87 19.57 -1.41
N ASN A 191 10.88 19.35 -2.72
CA ASN A 191 10.00 20.00 -3.67
C ASN A 191 8.77 19.15 -4.04
N ASP A 192 8.72 17.89 -3.61
CA ASP A 192 7.61 16.99 -3.91
C ASP A 192 6.46 17.19 -2.93
N LEU A 193 5.22 16.97 -3.38
CA LEU A 193 4.09 16.82 -2.45
C LEU A 193 4.16 15.42 -1.83
N CYS A 194 4.06 15.34 -0.51
CA CYS A 194 3.94 14.04 0.13
C CYS A 194 3.06 14.06 1.37
N VAL A 195 2.45 12.91 1.66
CA VAL A 195 1.90 12.62 2.98
C VAL A 195 2.99 11.94 3.78
N ALA A 196 3.68 12.73 4.59
CA ALA A 196 4.84 12.29 5.34
C ALA A 196 4.41 11.67 6.67
N HIS A 197 4.86 10.45 6.92
CA HIS A 197 4.96 9.96 8.28
C HIS A 197 6.04 10.76 9.02
N LYS A 198 5.67 11.48 10.10
CA LYS A 198 6.56 12.41 10.84
C LYS A 198 7.91 11.81 11.22
N ARG A 199 8.01 10.48 11.36
CA ARG A 199 9.22 9.77 11.78
C ARG A 199 10.13 9.32 10.64
N LEU A 200 9.67 9.34 9.41
CA LEU A 200 10.51 9.01 8.25
C LEU A 200 11.49 10.13 7.88
N GLY A 201 11.39 11.30 8.54
CA GLY A 201 12.28 12.43 8.29
C GLY A 201 12.20 12.96 6.86
N LEU A 202 11.13 12.62 6.13
CA LEU A 202 10.89 13.11 4.77
C LEU A 202 10.70 14.62 4.85
N ARG A 203 11.47 15.34 4.05
CA ARG A 203 11.33 16.77 3.87
C ARG A 203 10.68 16.93 2.51
N CYS A 204 9.40 17.27 2.50
CA CYS A 204 8.59 17.43 1.30
C CYS A 204 7.58 18.56 1.55
N LEU A 205 6.95 19.07 0.49
CA LEU A 205 5.88 20.04 0.60
C LEU A 205 4.64 19.40 1.23
N SER A 206 4.04 20.13 2.16
CA SER A 206 2.74 19.77 2.72
C SER A 206 1.66 19.85 1.65
N LEU A 207 0.70 18.93 1.68
CA LEU A 207 -0.51 18.98 0.86
C LEU A 207 -1.30 20.29 0.98
N ASN A 208 -1.15 20.98 2.11
CA ASN A 208 -1.83 22.22 2.43
C ASN A 208 -0.98 23.47 2.12
N ALA A 209 0.25 23.30 1.63
CA ALA A 209 1.07 24.42 1.17
C ALA A 209 0.44 25.02 -0.10
N ARG A 210 0.05 26.29 -0.02
CA ARG A 210 -0.52 27.06 -1.13
C ARG A 210 0.54 27.46 -2.14
#